data_AF-A0A397CX89-F1
#
_entry.id   AF-A0A397CX89-F1
#
_cell.length_a   1.000
_cell.length_b   1.000
_cell.length_c   1.000
_cell.angle_alpha   90.00
_cell.angle_beta   90.00
_cell.angle_gamma   90.00
#
_symmetry.space_group_name_H-M   'P 1'
#
loop_
_entity.id
_entity.type
_entity.pdbx_description
1 polymer ?
#
loop_
_entity_poly.entity_id
_entity_poly.type
_entity_poly.pdbx_seq_one_letter_code
_entity_poly.pdbx_strand_id
1 'polypeptide(L)'
;MRAYARLKFRDKMHLRDVQAVKLCLADAKEELERMDYYHSMYRAGQAGKVTASSVGVPVLASHCPNCNHSFESAVMRFCALCGVQRPNIVS
;
A
#
# COMPACT_ATOMS: atom_id res chain seq x y z
N MET A 1 4.75 -7.76 5.86
CA MET A 1 6.12 -8.32 5.83
C MET A 1 6.35 -9.41 6.87
N ARG A 2 6.16 -9.16 8.18
CA ARG A 2 6.39 -10.17 9.24
C ARG A 2 5.59 -11.48 9.06
N ALA A 3 4.34 -11.42 8.59
CA ALA A 3 3.50 -12.60 8.41
C ALA A 3 4.01 -13.53 7.29
N TYR A 4 4.37 -12.99 6.13
CA TYR A 4 4.90 -13.75 4.99
C TYR A 4 6.23 -14.44 5.34
N ALA A 5 7.16 -13.70 5.96
CA ALA A 5 8.45 -14.27 6.39
C ALA A 5 8.26 -15.41 7.42
N ARG A 6 7.34 -15.23 8.40
CA ARG A 6 7.00 -16.29 9.35
C ARG A 6 6.45 -17.54 8.67
N LEU A 7 5.65 -17.40 7.63
CA LEU A 7 5.09 -18.53 6.89
C LEU A 7 6.18 -19.26 6.09
N LYS A 8 6.96 -18.53 5.27
CA LYS A 8 7.97 -19.12 4.38
C LYS A 8 9.10 -19.85 5.12
N PHE A 9 9.51 -19.32 6.27
CA PHE A 9 10.62 -19.88 7.06
C PHE A 9 10.16 -20.69 8.27
N ARG A 10 8.85 -20.95 8.42
CA ARG A 10 8.28 -21.64 9.58
C ARG A 10 8.97 -22.97 9.88
N ASP A 11 9.14 -23.79 8.85
CA ASP A 11 9.64 -25.15 9.01
C ASP A 11 11.17 -25.18 9.20
N LYS A 12 11.83 -24.03 9.00
CA LYS A 12 13.28 -23.84 9.19
C LYS A 12 13.63 -23.28 10.57
N MET A 13 12.65 -22.99 11.43
CA MET A 13 12.87 -22.38 12.76
C MET A 13 13.67 -23.25 13.74
N HIS A 14 13.73 -24.56 13.49
CA HIS A 14 14.43 -25.51 14.36
C HIS A 14 15.85 -25.85 13.85
N LEU A 15 16.31 -25.22 12.76
CA LEU A 15 17.66 -25.44 12.23
C LEU A 15 18.71 -25.04 13.27
N ARG A 16 19.63 -25.97 13.55
CA ARG A 16 20.79 -25.76 14.43
C ARG A 16 22.11 -25.95 13.72
N ASP A 17 22.12 -26.65 12.59
CA ASP A 17 23.31 -26.82 11.78
C ASP A 17 23.76 -25.47 11.21
N VAL A 18 25.01 -25.12 11.45
CA VAL A 18 25.57 -23.81 11.11
C VAL A 18 25.54 -23.57 9.60
N GLN A 19 25.80 -24.62 8.81
CA GLN A 19 25.82 -24.48 7.35
C GLN A 19 24.41 -24.30 6.78
N ALA A 20 23.44 -25.07 7.28
CA ALA A 20 22.03 -24.92 6.94
C ALA A 20 21.46 -23.55 7.35
N VAL A 21 21.88 -23.01 8.51
CA VAL A 21 21.51 -21.64 8.92
C VAL A 21 22.07 -20.59 7.96
N LYS A 22 23.33 -20.73 7.53
CA LYS A 22 23.93 -19.80 6.53
C LYS A 22 23.18 -19.83 5.20
N LEU A 23 22.83 -21.02 4.71
CA LEU A 23 22.00 -21.19 3.51
C LEU A 23 20.61 -20.56 3.68
N CYS A 24 19.98 -20.77 4.83
CA CYS A 24 18.68 -20.16 5.14
C CYS A 24 18.75 -18.63 5.20
N LEU A 25 19.84 -18.07 5.71
CA LEU A 25 20.07 -16.62 5.73
C LEU A 25 20.30 -16.05 4.33
N ALA A 26 21.00 -16.77 3.46
CA ALA A 26 21.19 -16.35 2.07
C ALA A 26 19.85 -16.32 1.29
N ASP A 27 19.05 -17.38 1.41
CA ASP A 27 17.68 -17.47 0.83
C ASP A 27 16.78 -16.33 1.35
N ALA A 28 16.84 -16.01 2.64
CA ALA A 28 16.09 -14.90 3.22
C ALA A 28 16.52 -13.52 2.69
N LYS A 29 17.81 -13.33 2.40
CA LYS A 29 18.31 -12.08 1.82
C LYS A 29 17.83 -11.89 0.38
N GLU A 30 17.96 -12.92 -0.44
CA GLU A 30 17.48 -12.89 -1.83
C GLU A 30 15.98 -12.60 -1.90
N GLU A 31 15.21 -13.19 -0.98
CA GLU A 31 13.77 -12.92 -0.88
C GLU A 31 13.47 -11.45 -0.57
N LEU A 32 14.20 -10.85 0.36
CA LEU A 32 14.05 -9.44 0.71
C LEU A 32 14.38 -8.54 -0.49
N GLU A 33 15.49 -8.80 -1.17
CA GLU A 33 15.90 -8.05 -2.37
C GLU A 33 14.84 -8.14 -3.47
N ARG A 34 14.31 -9.34 -3.72
CA ARG A 34 13.24 -9.55 -4.69
C ARG A 34 11.96 -8.80 -4.31
N MET A 35 11.57 -8.79 -3.04
CA MET A 35 10.40 -8.03 -2.58
C MET A 35 10.61 -6.53 -2.71
N ASP A 36 11.80 -6.02 -2.38
CA ASP A 36 12.15 -4.61 -2.53
C ASP A 36 12.15 -4.19 -4.01
N TYR A 37 12.62 -5.06 -4.90
CA TYR A 37 12.50 -4.85 -6.34
C TYR A 37 11.03 -4.74 -6.80
N TYR A 38 10.16 -5.67 -6.39
CA TYR A 38 8.74 -5.58 -6.75
C TYR A 38 8.07 -4.33 -6.17
N HIS A 39 8.42 -3.94 -4.94
CA HIS A 39 7.92 -2.70 -4.34
C HIS A 39 8.44 -1.45 -5.04
N SER A 40 9.69 -1.42 -5.50
CA SER A 40 10.25 -0.27 -6.23
C SER A 40 9.55 -0.09 -7.57
N MET A 41 9.31 -1.19 -8.30
CA MET A 41 8.52 -1.19 -9.54
C MET A 41 7.08 -0.72 -9.31
N TYR A 42 6.43 -1.19 -8.24
CA TYR A 42 5.07 -0.76 -7.91
C TYR A 42 5.02 0.72 -7.51
N ARG A 43 5.98 1.21 -6.73
CA ARG A 43 6.11 2.63 -6.36
C ARG A 43 6.36 3.51 -7.58
N ALA A 44 7.24 3.10 -8.49
CA ALA A 44 7.48 3.81 -9.74
C ALA A 44 6.22 3.89 -10.61
N GLY A 45 5.48 2.78 -10.73
CA GLY A 45 4.21 2.75 -11.45
C GLY A 45 3.09 3.57 -10.79
N GLN A 46 3.09 3.70 -9.46
CA GLN A 46 2.17 4.56 -8.72
C GLN A 46 2.55 6.05 -8.86
N ALA A 47 3.84 6.39 -8.84
CA ALA A 47 4.31 7.78 -8.99
C ALA A 47 3.86 8.39 -10.33
N GLY A 48 3.88 7.61 -11.42
CA GLY A 48 3.37 8.03 -12.72
C GLY A 48 1.86 8.29 -12.75
N LYS A 49 1.07 7.63 -11.89
CA LYS A 49 -0.38 7.88 -11.78
C LYS A 49 -0.71 9.15 -10.99
N VAL A 50 0.16 9.53 -10.05
CA VAL A 50 0.01 10.78 -9.28
C VAL A 50 0.33 12.00 -10.14
N THR A 51 1.28 11.89 -11.09
CA THR A 51 1.67 13.00 -11.97
C THR A 51 0.85 13.10 -13.27
N ALA A 52 0.28 12.00 -13.77
CA ALA A 52 -0.54 12.02 -14.99
C ALA A 52 -1.98 12.54 -14.80
N SER A 53 -2.36 12.96 -13.58
CA SER A 53 -3.71 13.48 -13.31
C SER A 53 -3.90 14.98 -13.58
N SER A 54 -2.95 15.68 -14.22
CA SER A 54 -3.04 17.14 -14.45
C SER A 54 -4.01 17.57 -15.56
N VAL A 55 -4.74 16.64 -16.19
CA VAL A 55 -5.80 16.96 -17.15
C VAL A 55 -7.14 16.46 -16.60
N GLY A 56 -7.83 17.32 -15.86
CA GLY A 56 -9.21 17.09 -15.42
C GLY A 56 -9.39 16.43 -14.04
N VAL A 57 -8.64 16.82 -13.01
CA VAL A 57 -8.95 16.38 -11.62
C VAL A 57 -10.35 16.86 -11.25
N PRO A 58 -11.32 15.96 -11.03
CA PRO A 58 -12.64 16.37 -10.58
C PRO A 58 -12.50 17.03 -9.20
N VAL A 59 -12.97 18.27 -9.08
CA VAL A 59 -12.98 19.00 -7.81
C VAL A 59 -13.91 18.25 -6.87
N LEU A 60 -13.39 17.70 -5.77
CA LEU A 60 -14.21 16.96 -4.81
C LEU A 60 -14.86 17.91 -3.79
N ALA A 61 -16.10 17.64 -3.39
CA ALA A 61 -16.82 18.48 -2.43
C ALA A 61 -16.08 18.59 -1.09
N SER A 62 -16.03 19.79 -0.48
CA SER A 62 -15.37 20.01 0.81
C SER A 62 -16.14 19.41 2.00
N HIS A 63 -17.46 19.28 1.87
CA HIS A 63 -18.36 18.78 2.90
C HIS A 63 -19.29 17.69 2.36
N CYS A 64 -19.69 16.78 3.24
CA CYS A 64 -20.65 15.74 2.91
C CYS A 64 -22.03 16.35 2.64
N PRO A 65 -22.69 16.04 1.51
CA PRO A 65 -24.02 16.59 1.21
C PRO A 65 -25.12 16.10 2.16
N ASN A 66 -24.90 14.98 2.87
CA ASN A 66 -25.90 14.38 3.74
C ASN A 66 -25.80 14.87 5.20
N CYS A 67 -24.59 14.95 5.75
CA CYS A 67 -24.38 15.27 7.17
C CYS A 67 -23.53 16.52 7.42
N ASN A 68 -23.14 17.22 6.36
CA ASN A 68 -22.29 18.42 6.39
C ASN A 68 -20.92 18.25 7.08
N HIS A 69 -20.48 17.01 7.29
CA HIS A 69 -19.16 16.74 7.85
C HIS A 69 -18.05 17.07 6.83
N SER A 70 -17.00 17.75 7.27
CA SER A 70 -15.85 18.10 6.45
C SER A 70 -15.02 16.87 6.09
N PHE A 71 -14.58 16.77 4.83
CA PHE A 71 -13.61 15.74 4.45
C PHE A 71 -12.19 16.20 4.81
N GLU A 72 -11.53 15.54 5.75
CA GLU A 72 -10.20 15.97 6.26
C GLU A 72 -9.05 15.81 5.25
N SER A 73 -9.25 15.05 4.16
CA SER A 73 -8.20 14.85 3.15
C SER A 73 -8.75 14.84 1.72
N ALA A 74 -7.88 15.20 0.76
CA ALA A 74 -8.21 15.19 -0.67
C ALA A 74 -8.41 13.76 -1.23
N VAL A 75 -7.93 12.73 -0.52
CA VAL A 75 -8.04 11.33 -0.96
C VAL A 75 -9.29 10.62 -0.44
N MET A 76 -10.00 11.19 0.54
CA MET A 76 -11.26 10.62 1.03
C MET A 76 -12.31 10.55 -0.08
N ARG A 77 -12.84 9.34 -0.30
CA ARG A 77 -13.93 9.06 -1.26
C ARG A 77 -15.29 8.84 -0.58
N PHE A 78 -15.32 8.70 0.73
CA PHE A 78 -16.53 8.45 1.53
C PHE A 78 -16.49 9.28 2.81
N CYS A 79 -17.67 9.62 3.34
CA CYS A 79 -17.80 10.34 4.61
C CYS A 79 -17.50 9.42 5.79
N ALA A 80 -16.63 9.86 6.70
CA ALA A 80 -16.28 9.11 7.91
C ALA A 80 -17.46 8.91 8.89
N LEU A 81 -18.45 9.80 8.86
CA LEU A 81 -19.61 9.74 9.77
C LEU A 81 -20.80 8.98 9.21
N CYS A 82 -21.13 9.16 7.94
CA CYS A 82 -22.36 8.60 7.35
C CYS A 82 -22.14 7.66 6.18
N GLY A 83 -20.88 7.40 5.78
CA GLY A 83 -20.54 6.46 4.70
C GLY A 83 -20.93 6.91 3.29
N VAL A 84 -21.61 8.05 3.13
CA VAL A 84 -22.02 8.59 1.82
C VAL A 84 -20.79 8.87 0.94
N GLN A 85 -20.89 8.49 -0.33
CA GLN A 85 -19.85 8.73 -1.32
C GLN A 85 -19.65 10.24 -1.54
N ARG A 86 -18.39 10.67 -1.57
CA ARG A 86 -18.01 12.06 -1.82
C ARG A 86 -18.28 12.41 -3.29
N PRO A 87 -19.14 13.38 -3.58
CA PRO A 87 -19.45 13.75 -4.95
C PRO A 87 -18.31 14.53 -5.60
N ASN A 88 -18.20 14.37 -6.93
CA ASN A 88 -17.42 15.25 -7.79
C ASN A 88 -18.25 16.50 -8.06
N ILE A 89 -17.68 17.68 -7.81
CA ILE A 89 -18.19 18.96 -8.28
C ILE A 89 -17.66 19.12 -9.71
N VAL A 90 -18.46 18.66 -10.67
CA VAL A 90 -18.31 19.07 -12.06
C VAL A 90 -18.83 20.50 -12.16
N SER A 91 -17.98 21.43 -12.59
CA SER A 91 -18.40 22.75 -13.10
C SER A 91 -18.98 22.61 -14.50
#